data_AF-A0AAQ4E7C9-F1
#
_entry.id   AF-A0AAQ4E7C9-F1
#
_cell.length_a   1.000
_cell.length_b   1.000
_cell.length_c   1.000
_cell.angle_alpha   90.00
_cell.angle_beta   90.00
_cell.angle_gamma   90.00
#
_symmetry.space_group_name_H-M   'P 1'
#
loop_
_entity.id
_entity.type
_entity.pdbx_description
1 polymer ?
#
loop_
_entity_poly.entity_id
_entity_poly.type
_entity_poly.pdbx_seq_one_letter_code
_entity_poly.pdbx_strand_id
1 'polypeptide(L)'
;MLSVIEPHRDTVYNAMRLRVGSSHVSLEHAKDVCRLRECNLGNLVADSYFNYYANKKPRSAGLWSNVNAAVVNGGSLRAPIPRTRMRVEFDMSKPPSERLTRLKILCTKCYVPVYEDVKDDNVYNIATTDFLAKGGDGFDACSNVSEGGEMELLPKCKTHRIHVIVLVLILYGAQHCAASDKNLTLTILHTNDIHSHLEESNKFGGRCFPEDKINGSCYGGVARIVAKVRQIKNEEKNVLFMNGGDFFQGTPYYTLLKQSVISDVMSNMDYDYVCLGNHEFDDGPENLAPFLAKMNESNVTVVGTNTDFSGDNVLKRYNLVKSATKTINGKTIGILGAVIPDTQFTSNPGPNVKFRGEIESFKEEVANLTDRGVNIIIAITHSGFKREIEIVENVTEIDILVGGHTNTFLYTGTDHPKENKPEGPYPYVVNRTDGSKALIVQDFWFGKFLGRLNVTFDAEGNVKTWEGNPILMNSSVPE
;
A
#
# COMPACT_ATOMS: atom_id res chain seq x y z
N MET A 1 13.38 -10.70 5.27
CA MET A 1 13.02 -9.37 4.75
C MET A 1 13.28 -8.29 5.79
N LEU A 2 12.86 -8.45 7.05
CA LEU A 2 13.17 -7.47 8.12
C LEU A 2 14.65 -7.07 8.19
N SER A 3 15.59 -8.00 8.01
CA SER A 3 17.03 -7.73 7.96
C SER A 3 17.47 -6.78 6.84
N VAL A 4 16.70 -6.65 5.76
CA VAL A 4 16.94 -5.71 4.64
C VAL A 4 16.47 -4.31 5.01
N ILE A 5 15.39 -4.20 5.81
CA ILE A 5 14.77 -2.93 6.20
C ILE A 5 15.46 -2.33 7.43
N GLU A 6 15.89 -3.17 8.38
CA GLU A 6 16.46 -2.76 9.67
C GLU A 6 17.58 -1.71 9.55
N PRO A 7 18.56 -1.83 8.63
CA PRO A 7 19.64 -0.86 8.50
C PRO A 7 19.15 0.55 8.14
N HIS A 8 18.00 0.65 7.49
CA HIS A 8 17.40 1.91 7.06
C HIS A 8 16.51 2.54 8.15
N ARG A 9 15.97 1.73 9.07
CA ARG A 9 14.98 2.14 10.08
C ARG A 9 15.49 3.25 10.99
N ASP A 10 16.72 3.14 11.50
CA ASP A 10 17.28 4.15 12.42
C ASP A 10 17.39 5.53 11.77
N THR A 11 17.85 5.60 10.53
CA THR A 11 17.93 6.85 9.75
C THR A 11 16.55 7.48 9.63
N VAL A 12 15.55 6.68 9.27
CA VAL A 12 14.17 7.16 9.11
C VAL A 12 13.57 7.61 10.44
N TYR A 13 13.71 6.81 11.50
CA TYR A 13 13.10 7.12 12.80
C TYR A 13 13.76 8.31 13.49
N ASN A 14 15.08 8.48 13.32
CA ASN A 14 15.77 9.67 13.81
C ASN A 14 15.29 10.94 13.10
N ALA A 15 15.09 10.89 11.78
CA ALA A 15 14.51 11.99 11.03
C ALA A 15 13.05 12.28 11.45
N MET A 16 12.24 11.24 11.66
CA MET A 16 10.84 11.39 12.13
C MET A 16 10.73 11.94 13.55
N ARG A 17 11.72 11.69 14.41
CA ARG A 17 11.78 12.21 15.79
C ARG A 17 12.33 13.65 15.87
N LEU A 18 12.93 14.15 14.79
CA LEU A 18 13.49 15.50 14.77
C LEU A 18 12.35 16.52 14.90
N ARG A 19 12.35 17.24 16.02
CA ARG A 19 11.41 18.34 16.22
C ARG A 19 11.82 19.54 15.37
N VAL A 20 11.09 19.75 14.28
CA VAL A 20 11.29 20.92 13.38
C VAL A 20 10.47 22.15 13.78
N GLY A 21 9.55 22.02 14.74
CA GLY A 21 8.72 23.12 15.23
C GLY A 21 7.79 22.72 16.37
N SER A 22 6.90 23.62 16.75
CA SER A 22 5.78 23.33 17.66
C SER A 22 4.62 24.27 17.42
N SER A 23 3.41 23.79 17.65
CA SER A 23 2.18 24.58 17.61
C SER A 23 1.61 24.74 19.02
N HIS A 24 1.07 25.93 19.32
CA HIS A 24 0.33 26.17 20.57
C HIS A 24 -1.10 25.60 20.54
N VAL A 25 -1.61 25.31 19.34
CA VAL A 25 -2.95 24.75 19.10
C VAL A 25 -2.84 23.33 18.53
N SER A 26 -3.87 22.51 18.76
CA SER A 26 -3.98 21.22 18.07
C SER A 26 -4.14 21.48 16.58
N LEU A 27 -3.35 20.82 15.73
CA LEU A 27 -3.58 20.88 14.28
C LEU A 27 -4.51 19.72 13.94
N GLU A 28 -5.77 20.05 13.75
CA GLU A 28 -6.88 19.11 13.79
C GLU A 28 -6.99 18.33 12.48
N HIS A 29 -7.27 17.03 12.60
CA HIS A 29 -7.62 16.12 11.50
C HIS A 29 -8.44 14.91 12.01
N ALA A 30 -8.81 14.87 13.30
CA ALA A 30 -9.63 13.82 13.86
C ALA A 30 -10.98 13.75 13.11
N LYS A 31 -11.46 12.51 12.90
CA LYS A 31 -12.72 12.22 12.21
C LYS A 31 -12.81 12.86 10.81
N ASP A 32 -11.71 12.84 10.07
CA ASP A 32 -11.63 13.33 8.68
C ASP A 32 -12.03 14.81 8.50
N VAL A 33 -11.90 15.66 9.52
CA VAL A 33 -12.42 17.04 9.44
C VAL A 33 -11.82 17.83 8.27
N CYS A 34 -10.54 17.63 7.96
CA CYS A 34 -9.89 18.34 6.84
C CYS A 34 -10.29 17.80 5.46
N ARG A 35 -10.93 16.63 5.40
CA ARG A 35 -11.46 16.08 4.15
C ARG A 35 -12.85 16.63 3.85
N LEU A 36 -13.61 16.95 4.90
CA LEU A 36 -14.99 17.42 4.77
C LEU A 36 -15.10 18.94 4.71
N ARG A 37 -14.08 19.66 5.22
CA ARG A 37 -14.05 21.12 5.25
C ARG A 37 -12.63 21.65 5.46
N GLU A 38 -12.48 22.96 5.34
CA GLU A 38 -11.28 23.67 5.76
C GLU A 38 -10.95 23.41 7.25
N CYS A 39 -9.67 23.25 7.56
CA CYS A 39 -9.19 22.96 8.91
C CYS A 39 -7.83 23.64 9.14
N ASN A 40 -7.47 23.89 10.39
CA ASN A 40 -6.22 24.60 10.70
C ASN A 40 -4.95 23.84 10.31
N LEU A 41 -4.95 22.49 10.31
CA LEU A 41 -3.84 21.70 9.78
C LEU A 41 -3.70 21.90 8.27
N GLY A 42 -4.83 21.90 7.54
CA GLY A 42 -4.87 22.13 6.10
C GLY A 42 -4.38 23.52 5.74
N ASN A 43 -4.78 24.54 6.51
CA ASN A 43 -4.31 25.91 6.33
C ASN A 43 -2.80 26.00 6.57
N LEU A 44 -2.29 25.40 7.65
CA LEU A 44 -0.84 25.36 7.90
C LEU A 44 -0.08 24.73 6.73
N VAL A 45 -0.57 23.59 6.21
CA VAL A 45 0.09 22.90 5.09
C VAL A 45 0.00 23.72 3.81
N ALA A 46 -1.16 24.30 3.49
CA ALA A 46 -1.34 25.17 2.32
C ALA A 46 -0.44 26.42 2.38
N ASP A 47 -0.41 27.10 3.52
CA ASP A 47 0.43 28.28 3.74
C ASP A 47 1.92 27.91 3.66
N SER A 48 2.30 26.76 4.21
CA SER A 48 3.69 26.26 4.13
C SER A 48 4.09 25.95 2.69
N TYR A 49 3.20 25.32 1.92
CA TYR A 49 3.40 25.05 0.48
C TYR A 49 3.54 26.36 -0.29
N PHE A 50 2.62 27.31 -0.09
CA PHE A 50 2.68 28.61 -0.72
C PHE A 50 4.00 29.31 -0.38
N ASN A 51 4.35 29.41 0.91
CA ASN A 51 5.58 30.05 1.34
C ASN A 51 6.84 29.41 0.74
N TYR A 52 6.90 28.07 0.65
CA TYR A 52 8.04 27.38 0.06
C TYR A 52 8.20 27.68 -1.43
N TYR A 53 7.12 27.55 -2.21
CA TYR A 53 7.18 27.77 -3.66
C TYR A 53 7.23 29.26 -4.03
N ALA A 54 6.61 30.12 -3.22
CA ALA A 54 6.63 31.56 -3.42
C ALA A 54 8.06 32.11 -3.38
N ASN A 55 8.89 31.55 -2.48
CA ASN A 55 10.28 31.93 -2.27
C ASN A 55 11.28 31.19 -3.16
N LYS A 56 10.85 30.28 -4.03
CA LYS A 56 11.77 29.66 -5.01
C LYS A 56 12.11 30.65 -6.12
N LYS A 57 13.36 30.56 -6.62
CA LYS A 57 13.78 31.36 -7.79
C LYS A 57 12.83 31.11 -8.97
N PRO A 58 12.24 32.15 -9.55
CA PRO A 58 11.33 31.99 -10.67
C PRO A 58 12.06 31.47 -11.91
N ARG A 59 11.34 30.76 -12.79
CA ARG A 59 11.91 30.24 -14.04
C ARG A 59 12.16 31.36 -15.05
N SER A 60 11.35 32.41 -14.99
CA SER A 60 11.48 33.60 -15.84
C SER A 60 12.16 34.73 -15.08
N ALA A 61 13.22 35.29 -15.67
CA ALA A 61 13.93 36.43 -15.11
C ALA A 61 12.99 37.64 -14.96
N GLY A 62 13.00 38.29 -13.79
CA GLY A 62 12.21 39.49 -13.50
C GLY A 62 10.87 39.27 -12.81
N LEU A 63 10.43 38.03 -12.58
CA LEU A 63 9.25 37.73 -11.77
C LEU A 63 9.59 37.66 -10.27
N TRP A 64 8.62 37.97 -9.41
CA TRP A 64 8.76 37.82 -7.95
C TRP A 64 8.54 36.37 -7.50
N SER A 65 7.65 35.63 -8.18
CA SER A 65 7.35 34.22 -7.92
C SER A 65 6.74 33.51 -9.14
N ASN A 66 6.81 32.18 -9.16
CA ASN A 66 6.13 31.32 -10.14
C ASN A 66 4.73 30.85 -9.68
N VAL A 67 4.31 31.15 -8.44
CA VAL A 67 3.04 30.67 -7.88
C VAL A 67 2.20 31.82 -7.35
N ASN A 68 0.89 31.77 -7.57
CA ASN A 68 -0.07 32.77 -7.11
C ASN A 68 -0.94 32.28 -5.96
N ALA A 69 -1.08 30.97 -5.79
CA ALA A 69 -1.82 30.33 -4.71
C ALA A 69 -1.27 28.92 -4.47
N ALA A 70 -1.53 28.36 -3.29
CA ALA A 70 -1.37 26.94 -3.02
C ALA A 70 -2.74 26.34 -2.71
N VAL A 71 -3.01 25.17 -3.28
CA VAL A 71 -4.23 24.38 -3.02
C VAL A 71 -3.77 23.02 -2.55
N VAL A 72 -4.32 22.56 -1.43
CA VAL A 72 -3.99 21.27 -0.82
C VAL A 72 -5.29 20.47 -0.69
N ASN A 73 -5.29 19.25 -1.21
CA ASN A 73 -6.42 18.33 -1.05
C ASN A 73 -6.41 17.73 0.36
N GLY A 74 -7.57 17.69 1.02
CA GLY A 74 -7.72 17.14 2.37
C GLY A 74 -7.33 15.66 2.50
N GLY A 75 -7.37 14.90 1.40
CA GLY A 75 -6.94 13.51 1.31
C GLY A 75 -5.43 13.30 1.48
N SER A 76 -4.60 14.34 1.29
CA SER A 76 -3.17 14.31 1.58
C SER A 76 -2.86 14.45 3.08
N LEU A 77 -3.83 14.89 3.87
CA LEU A 77 -3.74 14.97 5.34
C LEU A 77 -4.30 13.67 5.91
N ARG A 78 -3.54 13.01 6.79
CA ARG A 78 -3.85 11.64 7.24
C ARG A 78 -3.96 11.48 8.76
N ALA A 79 -3.39 12.40 9.53
CA ALA A 79 -3.41 12.33 11.00
C ALA A 79 -3.37 13.73 11.62
N PRO A 80 -4.02 13.93 12.79
CA PRO A 80 -3.90 15.18 13.54
C PRO A 80 -2.50 15.29 14.15
N ILE A 81 -2.08 16.52 14.47
CA ILE A 81 -0.91 16.76 15.34
C ILE A 81 -1.45 17.24 16.69
N PRO A 82 -1.66 16.31 17.66
CA PRO A 82 -2.29 16.64 18.93
C PRO A 82 -1.38 17.49 19.81
N ARG A 83 -1.98 18.37 20.60
CA ARG A 83 -1.30 19.06 21.70
C ARG A 83 -1.22 18.09 22.89
N THR A 84 -0.03 17.79 23.42
CA THR A 84 0.08 17.07 24.70
C THR A 84 -0.10 18.07 25.86
N ARG A 85 -1.01 17.80 26.82
CA ARG A 85 -1.49 18.82 27.80
C ARG A 85 -1.34 18.47 29.29
N MET A 86 -0.89 17.26 29.66
CA MET A 86 -0.55 16.90 31.05
C MET A 86 0.80 16.18 31.09
N ARG A 87 1.56 16.39 32.16
CA ARG A 87 2.79 15.64 32.47
C ARG A 87 2.64 15.00 33.84
N VAL A 88 2.81 13.68 33.92
CA VAL A 88 2.62 12.89 35.14
C VAL A 88 3.92 12.15 35.44
N GLU A 89 4.41 12.24 36.66
CA GLU A 89 5.56 11.49 37.16
C GLU A 89 5.08 10.50 38.23
N PHE A 90 5.43 9.22 38.05
CA PHE A 90 5.12 8.14 38.98
C PHE A 90 6.38 7.57 39.62
N ASP A 91 6.29 7.24 40.91
CA ASP A 91 7.24 6.43 41.63
C ASP A 91 6.60 5.08 41.96
N MET A 92 6.96 4.07 41.18
CA MET A 92 6.40 2.72 41.30
C MET A 92 6.90 1.95 42.52
N SER A 93 7.91 2.48 43.23
CA SER A 93 8.40 1.88 44.49
C SER A 93 7.48 2.19 45.69
N LYS A 94 6.58 3.17 45.56
CA LYS A 94 5.62 3.55 46.61
C LYS A 94 4.38 2.65 46.64
N PRO A 95 3.72 2.52 47.79
CA PRO A 95 2.46 1.78 47.90
C PRO A 95 1.37 2.37 46.99
N PRO A 96 0.38 1.56 46.56
CA PRO A 96 -0.79 2.07 45.84
C PRO A 96 -1.39 3.31 46.52
N SER A 97 -1.84 4.28 45.73
CA SER A 97 -2.31 5.62 46.15
C SER A 97 -1.25 6.66 46.52
N GLU A 98 0.03 6.29 46.65
CA GLU A 98 1.13 7.25 46.90
C GLU A 98 2.12 7.37 45.73
N ARG A 99 1.84 6.68 44.62
CA ARG A 99 2.74 6.56 43.47
C ARG A 99 2.83 7.81 42.61
N LEU A 100 1.87 8.73 42.71
CA LEU A 100 1.91 9.98 41.96
C LEU A 100 2.81 10.98 42.68
N THR A 101 4.00 11.26 42.13
CA THR A 101 4.97 12.17 42.78
C THR A 101 4.94 13.57 42.20
N ARG A 102 4.51 13.73 40.95
CA ARG A 102 4.35 15.05 40.35
C ARG A 102 3.29 15.07 39.25
N LEU A 103 2.47 16.11 39.27
CA LEU A 103 1.45 16.36 38.26
C LEU A 103 1.55 17.81 37.79
N LYS A 104 1.90 18.01 36.52
CA LYS A 104 1.93 19.34 35.89
C LYS A 104 0.86 19.49 34.83
N ILE A 105 0.15 20.61 34.90
CA ILE A 105 -0.91 20.96 33.97
C ILE A 105 -0.57 22.27 33.24
N LEU A 106 -0.96 22.34 31.98
CA LEU A 106 -0.70 23.52 31.15
C LEU A 106 -1.69 24.62 31.52
N CYS A 107 -1.19 25.73 32.05
CA CYS A 107 -2.04 26.83 32.48
C CYS A 107 -2.83 27.43 31.29
N THR A 108 -4.15 27.54 31.45
CA THR A 108 -5.09 27.99 30.42
C THR A 108 -5.56 29.44 30.59
N LYS A 109 -5.22 30.07 31.72
CA LYS A 109 -5.61 31.45 32.08
C LYS A 109 -4.41 32.42 32.22
N CYS A 110 -3.23 32.03 31.76
CA CYS A 110 -2.01 32.85 31.79
C CYS A 110 -1.72 33.46 30.42
N TYR A 111 -1.00 34.58 30.43
CA TYR A 111 -0.66 35.37 29.25
C TYR A 111 0.22 34.59 28.25
N VAL A 112 1.13 33.75 28.75
CA VAL A 112 1.90 32.77 27.95
C VAL A 112 1.75 31.39 28.60
N PRO A 113 1.25 30.36 27.88
CA PRO A 113 1.00 29.05 28.48
C PRO A 113 2.29 28.37 28.95
N VAL A 114 2.37 28.10 30.25
CA VAL A 114 3.46 27.36 30.90
C VAL A 114 2.90 26.17 31.67
N TYR A 115 3.69 25.12 31.82
CA TYR A 115 3.33 24.00 32.68
C TYR A 115 3.55 24.41 34.14
N GLU A 116 2.51 24.33 34.92
CA GLU A 116 2.53 24.62 36.36
C GLU A 116 2.19 23.34 37.13
N ASP A 117 2.71 23.22 38.35
CA ASP A 117 2.27 22.16 39.25
C ASP A 117 0.76 22.35 39.53
N VAL A 118 0.00 21.25 39.52
CA VAL A 118 -1.43 21.28 39.83
C VAL A 118 -1.61 21.79 41.25
N LYS A 119 -2.47 22.80 41.39
CA LYS A 119 -2.87 23.37 42.69
C LYS A 119 -4.23 22.82 43.08
N ASP A 120 -4.34 22.31 44.30
CA ASP A 120 -5.51 21.58 44.79
C ASP A 120 -6.78 22.45 44.84
N ASP A 121 -6.65 23.74 45.10
CA ASP A 121 -7.78 24.66 45.26
C ASP A 121 -8.34 25.22 43.94
N ASN A 122 -7.82 24.76 42.78
CA ASN A 122 -8.22 25.27 41.47
C ASN A 122 -9.16 24.30 40.74
N VAL A 123 -10.14 24.86 40.03
CA VAL A 123 -11.03 24.09 39.14
C VAL A 123 -10.38 23.96 37.75
N TYR A 124 -10.17 22.72 37.31
CA TYR A 124 -9.64 22.39 35.98
C TYR A 124 -10.67 21.63 35.16
N ASN A 125 -10.84 22.02 33.89
CA ASN A 125 -11.68 21.29 32.95
C ASN A 125 -10.87 20.16 32.32
N ILE A 126 -11.26 18.92 32.60
CA ILE A 126 -10.55 17.70 32.18
C ILE A 126 -11.51 16.88 31.31
N ALA A 127 -11.08 16.53 30.10
CA ALA A 127 -11.78 15.54 29.28
C ALA A 127 -11.27 14.14 29.70
N THR A 128 -12.17 13.27 30.12
CA THR A 128 -11.87 11.91 30.61
C THR A 128 -12.93 10.93 30.12
N THR A 129 -12.72 9.63 30.31
CA THR A 129 -13.71 8.60 29.97
C THR A 129 -14.82 8.54 31.01
N ASP A 130 -16.03 8.14 30.61
CA ASP A 130 -17.21 8.07 31.51
C ASP A 130 -16.99 7.14 32.71
N PHE A 131 -16.18 6.08 32.56
CA PHE A 131 -15.79 5.18 33.66
C PHE A 131 -15.01 5.90 34.76
N LEU A 132 -14.03 6.74 34.39
CA LEU A 132 -13.24 7.50 35.34
C LEU A 132 -14.02 8.71 35.89
N ALA A 133 -14.89 9.32 35.08
CA ALA A 133 -15.78 10.39 35.53
C ALA A 133 -16.78 9.92 36.60
N LYS A 134 -17.22 8.67 36.54
CA LYS A 134 -18.20 8.07 37.47
C LYS A 134 -17.58 7.30 38.64
N GLY A 135 -16.27 7.45 38.85
CA GLY A 135 -15.58 6.93 40.03
C GLY A 135 -15.09 5.49 39.97
N GLY A 136 -14.72 5.01 38.78
CA GLY A 136 -14.20 3.66 38.53
C GLY A 136 -13.27 3.10 39.62
N ASP A 137 -13.41 1.80 39.87
CA ASP A 137 -12.72 1.03 40.93
C ASP A 137 -12.93 1.56 42.37
N GLY A 138 -14.06 2.24 42.62
CA GLY A 138 -14.51 2.64 43.95
C GLY A 138 -13.91 3.97 44.44
N PHE A 139 -13.46 4.84 43.52
CA PHE A 139 -12.89 6.14 43.83
C PHE A 139 -13.88 7.28 43.56
N ASP A 140 -14.31 8.01 44.58
CA ASP A 140 -15.45 8.95 44.46
C ASP A 140 -15.06 10.35 43.91
N ALA A 141 -13.83 10.54 43.46
CA ALA A 141 -13.17 11.83 43.24
C ALA A 141 -13.82 12.74 42.18
N CYS A 142 -14.68 12.21 41.30
CA CYS A 142 -15.30 12.92 40.19
C CYS A 142 -16.85 12.85 40.17
N SER A 143 -17.47 12.45 41.27
CA SER A 143 -18.90 12.09 41.38
C SER A 143 -19.95 13.17 41.02
N ASN A 144 -19.55 14.42 40.76
CA ASN A 144 -20.42 15.54 40.41
C ASN A 144 -20.27 16.04 38.95
N VAL A 145 -20.07 15.14 37.98
CA VAL A 145 -19.91 15.50 36.55
C VAL A 145 -21.20 15.20 35.76
N SER A 146 -21.72 16.18 35.00
CA SER A 146 -22.86 16.02 34.08
C SER A 146 -22.42 15.66 32.65
N GLU A 147 -23.07 14.65 32.06
CA GLU A 147 -22.70 13.96 30.81
C GLU A 147 -23.03 14.70 29.51
N GLY A 148 -22.16 14.52 28.50
CA GLY A 148 -22.49 14.46 27.07
C GLY A 148 -21.82 13.23 26.48
N GLY A 149 -22.58 12.14 26.30
CA GLY A 149 -22.04 10.77 26.25
C GLY A 149 -21.99 10.06 24.90
N GLU A 150 -21.49 8.82 24.92
CA GLU A 150 -22.01 7.66 24.18
C GLU A 150 -21.46 6.31 24.71
N MET A 151 -22.39 5.36 24.94
CA MET A 151 -22.34 3.89 24.79
C MET A 151 -21.51 3.01 25.76
N GLU A 152 -22.11 1.94 26.32
CA GLU A 152 -21.74 0.55 25.97
C GLU A 152 -22.57 -0.59 26.63
N LEU A 153 -22.56 -1.70 25.88
CA LEU A 153 -23.05 -3.05 26.14
C LEU A 153 -22.31 -3.77 27.27
N LEU A 154 -22.94 -4.80 27.88
CA LEU A 154 -22.25 -5.89 28.58
C LEU A 154 -23.16 -7.14 28.74
N PRO A 155 -22.63 -8.34 29.08
CA PRO A 155 -22.55 -9.48 28.15
C PRO A 155 -23.08 -10.82 28.73
N LYS A 156 -22.80 -11.95 28.04
CA LYS A 156 -22.31 -13.27 28.56
C LYS A 156 -22.86 -14.47 27.77
N CYS A 157 -22.00 -15.41 27.37
CA CYS A 157 -21.88 -16.71 28.06
C CYS A 157 -21.03 -17.79 27.34
N LYS A 158 -20.22 -18.46 28.18
CA LYS A 158 -19.97 -19.91 28.33
C LYS A 158 -19.14 -20.71 27.31
N THR A 159 -18.17 -21.38 27.92
CA THR A 159 -17.42 -22.58 27.53
C THR A 159 -18.29 -23.84 27.44
N HIS A 160 -18.01 -24.72 26.48
CA HIS A 160 -18.26 -26.17 26.58
C HIS A 160 -17.22 -27.01 25.80
N ARG A 161 -16.89 -28.16 26.37
CA ARG A 161 -16.10 -29.28 25.84
C ARG A 161 -16.96 -30.13 24.89
N ILE A 162 -16.35 -30.93 23.98
CA ILE A 162 -16.57 -32.39 23.80
C ILE A 162 -15.72 -32.99 22.64
N HIS A 163 -15.18 -34.18 22.96
CA HIS A 163 -14.56 -35.33 22.29
C HIS A 163 -14.62 -35.64 20.76
N VAL A 164 -13.46 -36.11 20.26
CA VAL A 164 -13.12 -37.38 19.52
C VAL A 164 -13.66 -37.59 18.08
N ILE A 165 -12.76 -37.95 17.14
CA ILE A 165 -12.66 -39.25 16.43
C ILE A 165 -11.44 -39.25 15.48
N VAL A 166 -10.62 -40.29 15.60
CA VAL A 166 -9.59 -40.72 14.64
C VAL A 166 -10.26 -41.62 13.60
N LEU A 167 -9.98 -41.43 12.32
CA LEU A 167 -10.23 -42.43 11.28
C LEU A 167 -9.09 -42.42 10.27
N VAL A 168 -8.23 -43.43 10.40
CA VAL A 168 -7.31 -43.91 9.36
C VAL A 168 -8.10 -44.88 8.48
N LEU A 169 -8.00 -44.74 7.16
CA LEU A 169 -8.12 -45.86 6.24
C LEU A 169 -7.20 -45.64 5.03
N ILE A 170 -6.46 -46.70 4.74
CA ILE A 170 -5.35 -46.82 3.79
C ILE A 170 -5.85 -47.53 2.51
N LEU A 171 -5.40 -47.00 1.36
CA LEU A 171 -5.17 -47.61 0.03
C LEU A 171 -6.26 -48.49 -0.62
N TYR A 172 -6.57 -48.21 -1.89
CA TYR A 172 -6.08 -49.05 -2.99
C TYR A 172 -6.11 -48.31 -4.32
N GLY A 173 -5.10 -48.58 -5.15
CA GLY A 173 -4.82 -47.89 -6.39
C GLY A 173 -5.83 -48.16 -7.50
N ALA A 174 -6.03 -47.13 -8.31
CA ALA A 174 -6.38 -47.25 -9.71
C ALA A 174 -5.27 -46.54 -10.49
N GLN A 175 -4.44 -47.33 -11.18
CA GLN A 175 -3.66 -46.87 -12.32
C GLN A 175 -4.62 -46.23 -13.32
N HIS A 176 -4.77 -44.92 -13.23
CA HIS A 176 -5.25 -44.14 -14.34
C HIS A 176 -4.06 -43.95 -15.27
N CYS A 177 -4.15 -44.51 -16.47
CA CYS A 177 -3.47 -43.94 -17.63
C CYS A 177 -3.96 -42.49 -17.73
N ALA A 178 -3.24 -41.58 -17.09
CA ALA A 178 -3.51 -40.16 -17.22
C ALA A 178 -3.25 -39.83 -18.69
N ALA A 179 -4.34 -39.56 -19.43
CA ALA A 179 -4.25 -38.68 -20.57
C ALA A 179 -3.48 -37.44 -20.08
N SER A 180 -2.38 -37.11 -20.74
CA SER A 180 -1.62 -35.89 -20.45
C SER A 180 -2.62 -34.73 -20.47
N ASP A 181 -2.96 -34.22 -19.29
CA ASP A 181 -3.85 -33.08 -19.16
C ASP A 181 -3.04 -31.89 -19.68
N LYS A 182 -3.31 -31.45 -20.91
CA LYS A 182 -2.61 -30.35 -21.58
C LYS A 182 -2.95 -28.99 -20.98
N ASN A 183 -3.73 -28.95 -19.91
CA ASN A 183 -4.09 -27.72 -19.21
C ASN A 183 -2.87 -27.19 -18.44
N LEU A 184 -2.75 -25.86 -18.36
CA LEU A 184 -1.76 -25.20 -17.52
C LEU A 184 -2.49 -24.47 -16.39
N THR A 185 -2.24 -24.87 -15.15
CA THR A 185 -2.62 -24.08 -13.98
C THR A 185 -1.45 -23.21 -13.56
N LEU A 186 -1.73 -21.91 -13.39
CA LEU A 186 -0.81 -20.87 -12.96
C LEU A 186 -1.38 -20.18 -11.71
N THR A 187 -0.52 -19.95 -10.73
CA THR A 187 -0.84 -19.07 -9.59
C THR A 187 -0.15 -17.73 -9.84
N ILE A 188 -0.94 -16.68 -9.99
CA ILE A 188 -0.45 -15.30 -10.10
C ILE A 188 -0.62 -14.65 -8.75
N LEU A 189 0.51 -14.40 -8.10
CA LEU A 189 0.60 -13.49 -6.98
C LEU A 189 0.88 -12.09 -7.52
N HIS A 190 0.23 -11.08 -6.98
CA HIS A 190 0.48 -9.71 -7.42
C HIS A 190 0.29 -8.68 -6.32
N THR A 191 0.90 -7.52 -6.55
CA THR A 191 0.79 -6.32 -5.71
C THR A 191 0.73 -5.09 -6.59
N ASN A 192 0.08 -4.03 -6.14
CA ASN A 192 0.14 -2.71 -6.76
C ASN A 192 0.17 -1.60 -5.69
N ASP A 193 0.68 -0.42 -6.05
CA ASP A 193 0.58 0.79 -5.23
C ASP A 193 1.09 0.61 -3.78
N ILE A 194 2.22 -0.09 -3.61
CA ILE A 194 2.83 -0.31 -2.29
C ILE A 194 3.26 1.02 -1.67
N HIS A 195 3.67 2.00 -2.49
CA HIS A 195 4.02 3.34 -2.05
C HIS A 195 4.91 3.35 -0.80
N SER A 196 6.04 2.65 -0.87
CA SER A 196 7.06 2.61 0.18
C SER A 196 6.54 2.19 1.57
N HIS A 197 5.40 1.48 1.66
CA HIS A 197 4.93 0.86 2.92
C HIS A 197 5.75 -0.41 3.22
N LEU A 198 7.03 -0.19 3.54
CA LEU A 198 8.00 -1.25 3.81
C LEU A 198 7.69 -1.95 5.13
N GLU A 199 7.29 -1.18 6.14
CA GLU A 199 6.85 -1.67 7.44
C GLU A 199 5.33 -1.86 7.49
N GLU A 200 4.87 -2.66 8.46
CA GLU A 200 3.44 -2.80 8.72
C GLU A 200 2.80 -1.46 9.13
N SER A 201 1.54 -1.32 8.78
CA SER A 201 0.74 -0.11 8.95
C SER A 201 -0.55 -0.42 9.69
N ASN A 202 -1.20 0.59 10.26
CA ASN A 202 -2.56 0.41 10.75
C ASN A 202 -3.53 0.17 9.57
N LYS A 203 -4.79 -0.16 9.86
CA LYS A 203 -5.80 -0.51 8.83
C LYS A 203 -6.05 0.54 7.74
N PHE A 204 -5.60 1.78 7.93
CA PHE A 204 -5.77 2.92 7.02
C PHE A 204 -4.47 3.32 6.29
N GLY A 205 -3.38 2.57 6.45
CA GLY A 205 -2.07 2.92 5.87
C GLY A 205 -1.28 3.94 6.68
N GLY A 206 -1.70 4.23 7.92
CA GLY A 206 -0.92 5.05 8.85
C GLY A 206 0.12 4.21 9.59
N ARG A 207 0.98 4.87 10.37
CA ARG A 207 1.94 4.18 11.25
C ARG A 207 1.23 3.15 12.15
N CYS A 208 1.78 1.93 12.18
CA CYS A 208 1.48 0.93 13.20
C CYS A 208 2.19 1.32 14.50
N PHE A 209 1.44 1.60 15.56
CA PHE A 209 1.99 1.86 16.89
C PHE A 209 2.14 0.56 17.69
N PRO A 210 2.96 0.54 18.77
CA PRO A 210 3.11 -0.65 19.61
C PRO A 210 1.78 -1.22 20.10
N GLU A 211 0.81 -0.36 20.42
CA GLU A 211 -0.53 -0.76 20.84
C GLU A 211 -1.31 -1.46 19.72
N ASP A 212 -1.19 -0.98 18.48
CA ASP A 212 -1.79 -1.62 17.31
C ASP A 212 -1.20 -3.03 17.11
N LYS A 213 0.13 -3.18 17.27
CA LYS A 213 0.81 -4.46 17.14
C LYS A 213 0.37 -5.45 18.22
N ILE A 214 0.28 -5.01 19.48
CA ILE A 214 -0.23 -5.82 20.60
C ILE A 214 -1.67 -6.27 20.35
N ASN A 215 -2.50 -5.38 19.79
CA ASN A 215 -3.89 -5.67 19.47
C ASN A 215 -4.07 -6.42 18.13
N GLY A 216 -2.98 -6.84 17.49
CA GLY A 216 -3.01 -7.55 16.20
C GLY A 216 -3.65 -6.74 15.05
N SER A 217 -3.67 -5.41 15.18
CA SER A 217 -4.34 -4.45 14.29
C SER A 217 -3.38 -3.76 13.32
N CYS A 218 -2.23 -4.37 13.07
CA CYS A 218 -1.30 -3.97 12.02
C CYS A 218 -1.41 -4.90 10.81
N TYR A 219 -1.20 -4.31 9.64
CA TYR A 219 -1.45 -4.90 8.34
C TYR A 219 -0.33 -4.56 7.37
N GLY A 220 -0.18 -5.37 6.33
CA GLY A 220 0.82 -5.20 5.29
C GLY A 220 2.24 -5.33 5.81
N GLY A 221 3.13 -4.51 5.23
CA GLY A 221 4.58 -4.64 5.39
C GLY A 221 5.15 -5.69 4.44
N VAL A 222 6.22 -5.32 3.75
CA VAL A 222 6.85 -6.18 2.71
C VAL A 222 7.42 -7.47 3.30
N ALA A 223 7.73 -7.49 4.60
CA ALA A 223 8.16 -8.71 5.29
C ALA A 223 7.08 -9.80 5.29
N ARG A 224 5.85 -9.40 5.64
CA ARG A 224 4.69 -10.28 5.66
C ARG A 224 4.29 -10.77 4.28
N ILE A 225 4.35 -9.88 3.28
CA ILE A 225 4.15 -10.22 1.87
C ILE A 225 5.15 -11.30 1.44
N VAL A 226 6.44 -11.08 1.67
CA VAL A 226 7.49 -12.01 1.26
C VAL A 226 7.38 -13.35 1.98
N ALA A 227 7.05 -13.36 3.28
CA ALA A 227 6.81 -14.59 4.01
C ALA A 227 5.67 -15.41 3.36
N LYS A 228 4.55 -14.76 3.01
CA LYS A 228 3.43 -15.43 2.34
C LYS A 228 3.77 -15.88 0.91
N VAL A 229 4.45 -15.03 0.13
CA VAL A 229 4.89 -15.37 -1.24
C VAL A 229 5.80 -16.60 -1.22
N ARG A 230 6.79 -16.63 -0.33
CA ARG A 230 7.71 -17.77 -0.20
C ARG A 230 7.00 -19.03 0.27
N GLN A 231 6.05 -18.90 1.19
CA GLN A 231 5.20 -20.02 1.59
C GLN A 231 4.47 -20.60 0.36
N ILE A 232 3.77 -19.76 -0.40
CA ILE A 232 2.99 -20.20 -1.58
C ILE A 232 3.90 -20.78 -2.66
N LYS A 233 5.05 -20.14 -2.95
CA LYS A 233 6.04 -20.65 -3.92
C LYS A 233 6.63 -22.02 -3.50
N ASN A 234 6.62 -22.36 -2.21
CA ASN A 234 7.04 -23.68 -1.71
C ASN A 234 5.93 -24.73 -1.76
N GLU A 235 4.68 -24.32 -1.58
CA GLU A 235 3.51 -25.22 -1.53
C GLU A 235 2.92 -25.50 -2.92
N GLU A 236 3.03 -24.54 -3.84
CA GLU A 236 2.40 -24.57 -5.15
C GLU A 236 3.44 -24.60 -6.29
N LYS A 237 3.06 -25.20 -7.42
CA LYS A 237 3.86 -25.19 -8.65
C LYS A 237 3.37 -24.07 -9.57
N ASN A 238 4.24 -23.62 -10.47
CA ASN A 238 3.90 -22.63 -11.49
C ASN A 238 3.37 -21.31 -10.90
N VAL A 239 4.13 -20.72 -9.98
CA VAL A 239 3.79 -19.45 -9.35
C VAL A 239 4.59 -18.32 -10.00
N LEU A 240 3.92 -17.25 -10.39
CA LEU A 240 4.54 -16.00 -10.79
C LEU A 240 4.15 -14.91 -9.79
N PHE A 241 5.12 -14.08 -9.39
CA PHE A 241 4.88 -12.93 -8.53
C PHE A 241 5.15 -11.62 -9.27
N MET A 242 4.14 -10.75 -9.31
CA MET A 242 4.14 -9.56 -10.16
C MET A 242 3.87 -8.27 -9.40
N ASN A 243 4.32 -7.12 -9.92
CA ASN A 243 3.96 -5.81 -9.39
C ASN A 243 3.42 -4.87 -10.48
N GLY A 244 2.24 -4.30 -10.23
CA GLY A 244 1.53 -3.36 -11.11
C GLY A 244 1.99 -1.91 -10.99
N GLY A 245 3.22 -1.62 -10.54
CA GLY A 245 3.79 -0.27 -10.43
C GLY A 245 3.52 0.43 -9.10
N ASP A 246 4.10 1.62 -8.94
CA ASP A 246 4.01 2.51 -7.78
C ASP A 246 4.52 1.88 -6.47
N PHE A 247 5.77 1.44 -6.50
CA PHE A 247 6.50 1.11 -5.28
C PHE A 247 7.15 2.36 -4.66
N PHE A 248 7.44 3.37 -5.49
CA PHE A 248 8.00 4.66 -5.07
C PHE A 248 6.96 5.52 -4.33
N GLN A 249 7.48 6.56 -3.65
CA GLN A 249 6.71 7.55 -2.89
C GLN A 249 5.96 6.95 -1.68
N GLY A 250 5.36 7.80 -0.83
CA GLY A 250 4.31 7.38 0.13
C GLY A 250 4.70 7.44 1.60
N THR A 251 5.90 7.02 1.96
CA THR A 251 6.37 7.06 3.37
C THR A 251 7.71 7.81 3.50
N PRO A 252 8.12 8.15 4.75
CA PRO A 252 9.43 8.77 4.99
C PRO A 252 10.62 7.95 4.47
N TYR A 253 10.48 6.63 4.29
CA TYR A 253 11.53 5.79 3.69
C TYR A 253 11.92 6.31 2.31
N TYR A 254 10.96 6.43 1.38
CA TYR A 254 11.25 6.97 0.06
C TYR A 254 11.68 8.43 0.11
N THR A 255 11.06 9.25 0.97
CA THR A 255 11.41 10.68 1.05
C THR A 255 12.89 10.90 1.41
N LEU A 256 13.41 10.10 2.34
CA LEU A 256 14.77 10.25 2.88
C LEU A 256 15.82 9.48 2.09
N LEU A 257 15.48 8.28 1.61
CA LEU A 257 16.44 7.33 1.05
C LEU A 257 16.24 7.11 -0.45
N LYS A 258 15.13 7.62 -1.01
CA LYS A 258 14.80 7.60 -2.43
C LYS A 258 14.78 6.18 -2.98
N GLN A 259 15.18 6.00 -4.23
CA GLN A 259 15.22 4.70 -4.87
C GLN A 259 16.06 3.67 -4.11
N SER A 260 17.07 4.07 -3.34
CA SER A 260 18.07 3.12 -2.81
C SER A 260 17.44 2.08 -1.87
N VAL A 261 16.61 2.53 -0.92
CA VAL A 261 15.89 1.62 -0.01
C VAL A 261 14.86 0.76 -0.76
N ILE A 262 14.21 1.33 -1.77
CA ILE A 262 13.23 0.60 -2.59
C ILE A 262 13.91 -0.51 -3.39
N SER A 263 15.02 -0.18 -4.05
CA SER A 263 15.88 -1.09 -4.79
C SER A 263 16.36 -2.25 -3.92
N ASP A 264 16.82 -1.96 -2.70
CA ASP A 264 17.25 -2.98 -1.74
C ASP A 264 16.09 -3.91 -1.32
N VAL A 265 14.90 -3.36 -1.06
CA VAL A 265 13.75 -4.17 -0.68
C VAL A 265 13.23 -4.99 -1.86
N MET A 266 12.91 -4.36 -2.99
CA MET A 266 12.30 -5.03 -4.15
C MET A 266 13.20 -6.13 -4.72
N SER A 267 14.52 -5.95 -4.71
CA SER A 267 15.49 -7.00 -5.10
C SER A 267 15.45 -8.24 -4.22
N ASN A 268 14.86 -8.14 -3.03
CA ASN A 268 14.74 -9.23 -2.06
C ASN A 268 13.28 -9.73 -1.89
N MET A 269 12.34 -9.23 -2.71
CA MET A 269 10.92 -9.61 -2.63
C MET A 269 10.53 -10.82 -3.48
N ASP A 270 11.44 -11.34 -4.30
CA ASP A 270 11.23 -12.47 -5.20
C ASP A 270 10.18 -12.21 -6.30
N TYR A 271 10.06 -10.96 -6.76
CA TYR A 271 9.28 -10.62 -7.95
C TYR A 271 9.90 -11.25 -9.20
N ASP A 272 9.03 -11.72 -10.09
CA ASP A 272 9.42 -12.24 -11.40
C ASP A 272 9.33 -11.14 -12.48
N TYR A 273 8.22 -10.38 -12.47
CA TYR A 273 7.93 -9.33 -13.46
C TYR A 273 7.29 -8.12 -12.80
N VAL A 274 7.70 -6.93 -13.17
CA VAL A 274 7.12 -5.67 -12.66
C VAL A 274 6.89 -4.70 -13.81
N CYS A 275 5.89 -3.83 -13.72
CA CYS A 275 5.83 -2.64 -14.57
C CYS A 275 6.23 -1.40 -13.77
N LEU A 276 6.58 -0.32 -14.47
CA LEU A 276 6.71 0.99 -13.86
C LEU A 276 5.32 1.59 -13.65
N GLY A 277 5.11 2.27 -12.54
CA GLY A 277 4.02 3.21 -12.30
C GLY A 277 4.47 4.65 -12.54
N ASN A 278 3.57 5.60 -12.30
CA ASN A 278 3.90 7.01 -12.50
C ASN A 278 4.89 7.51 -11.44
N HIS A 279 4.81 7.02 -10.20
CA HIS A 279 5.67 7.49 -9.11
C HIS A 279 7.12 7.03 -9.25
N GLU A 280 7.41 6.02 -10.08
CA GLU A 280 8.78 5.64 -10.43
C GLU A 280 9.56 6.79 -11.11
N PHE A 281 8.85 7.78 -11.67
CA PHE A 281 9.43 8.94 -12.35
C PHE A 281 9.50 10.22 -11.48
N ASP A 282 9.11 10.16 -10.19
CA ASP A 282 8.94 11.36 -9.34
C ASP A 282 10.21 12.19 -9.17
N ASP A 283 11.35 11.51 -9.04
CA ASP A 283 12.67 12.12 -8.88
C ASP A 283 13.50 12.05 -10.18
N GLY A 284 12.84 11.73 -11.30
CA GLY A 284 13.39 11.79 -12.66
C GLY A 284 14.38 10.70 -13.07
N PRO A 285 14.93 10.80 -14.30
CA PRO A 285 15.78 9.78 -14.91
C PRO A 285 17.00 9.33 -14.09
N GLU A 286 17.66 10.26 -13.40
CA GLU A 286 18.84 9.98 -12.57
C GLU A 286 18.50 9.11 -11.34
N ASN A 287 17.28 9.23 -10.82
CA ASN A 287 16.81 8.40 -9.71
C ASN A 287 16.27 7.05 -10.19
N LEU A 288 15.63 7.00 -11.37
CA LEU A 288 15.10 5.75 -11.93
C LEU A 288 16.22 4.80 -12.44
N ALA A 289 17.27 5.34 -13.03
CA ALA A 289 18.37 4.57 -13.60
C ALA A 289 19.03 3.53 -12.65
N PRO A 290 19.43 3.87 -11.41
CA PRO A 290 20.00 2.88 -10.48
C PRO A 290 18.97 1.84 -10.02
N PHE A 291 17.68 2.19 -9.96
CA PHE A 291 16.62 1.22 -9.68
C PHE A 291 16.52 0.17 -10.79
N LEU A 292 16.48 0.61 -12.05
CA LEU A 292 16.45 -0.31 -13.20
C LEU A 292 17.68 -1.22 -13.23
N ALA A 293 18.87 -0.69 -12.90
CA ALA A 293 20.09 -1.48 -12.78
C ALA A 293 19.93 -2.59 -11.71
N LYS A 294 19.44 -2.23 -10.52
CA LYS A 294 19.27 -3.18 -9.42
C LYS A 294 18.24 -4.26 -9.74
N MET A 295 17.13 -3.92 -10.37
CA MET A 295 16.11 -4.89 -10.77
C MET A 295 16.69 -5.93 -11.72
N ASN A 296 17.43 -5.47 -12.74
CA ASN A 296 18.12 -6.36 -13.67
C ASN A 296 19.17 -7.26 -12.98
N GLU A 297 19.99 -6.71 -12.09
CA GLU A 297 20.95 -7.49 -11.28
C GLU A 297 20.29 -8.58 -10.42
N SER A 298 19.02 -8.36 -10.04
CA SER A 298 18.26 -9.23 -9.15
C SER A 298 17.32 -10.17 -9.91
N ASN A 299 17.47 -10.28 -11.23
CA ASN A 299 16.61 -11.06 -12.12
C ASN A 299 15.12 -10.68 -12.08
N VAL A 300 14.81 -9.42 -11.72
CA VAL A 300 13.46 -8.86 -11.79
C VAL A 300 13.30 -8.20 -13.15
N THR A 301 12.39 -8.70 -13.98
CA THR A 301 12.17 -8.14 -15.32
C THR A 301 11.21 -6.97 -15.26
N VAL A 302 11.68 -5.77 -15.59
CA VAL A 302 10.83 -4.58 -15.72
C VAL A 302 10.26 -4.50 -17.14
N VAL A 303 8.94 -4.61 -17.27
CA VAL A 303 8.24 -4.58 -18.56
C VAL A 303 7.59 -3.22 -18.86
N GLY A 304 7.67 -2.78 -20.11
CA GLY A 304 7.08 -1.52 -20.56
C GLY A 304 7.15 -1.33 -22.07
N THR A 305 6.03 -1.54 -22.76
CA THR A 305 5.87 -1.42 -24.21
C THR A 305 5.75 0.03 -24.68
N ASN A 306 5.19 0.89 -23.83
CA ASN A 306 4.75 2.23 -24.21
C ASN A 306 5.72 3.34 -23.77
N THR A 307 6.79 3.00 -23.06
CA THR A 307 7.76 3.97 -22.55
C THR A 307 9.04 3.92 -23.39
N ASP A 308 9.42 5.07 -23.94
CA ASP A 308 10.61 5.23 -24.78
C ASP A 308 11.67 6.08 -24.06
N PHE A 309 12.82 5.46 -23.80
CA PHE A 309 14.00 6.08 -23.18
C PHE A 309 15.05 6.58 -24.17
N SER A 310 14.89 6.33 -25.47
CA SER A 310 15.93 6.57 -26.48
C SER A 310 16.38 8.04 -26.56
N GLY A 311 15.47 8.98 -26.28
CA GLY A 311 15.76 10.40 -26.25
C GLY A 311 16.46 10.88 -24.96
N ASP A 312 16.44 10.10 -23.88
CA ASP A 312 16.97 10.51 -22.58
C ASP A 312 18.45 10.14 -22.41
N ASN A 313 19.28 11.07 -21.95
CA ASN A 313 20.73 10.85 -21.87
C ASN A 313 21.15 9.81 -20.82
N VAL A 314 20.35 9.63 -19.78
CA VAL A 314 20.63 8.70 -18.68
C VAL A 314 19.98 7.36 -18.96
N LEU A 315 18.70 7.37 -19.35
CA LEU A 315 17.90 6.18 -19.48
C LEU A 315 18.10 5.43 -20.80
N LYS A 316 18.59 6.06 -21.88
CA LYS A 316 18.82 5.39 -23.18
C LYS A 316 19.71 4.14 -23.13
N ARG A 317 20.54 4.00 -22.08
CA ARG A 317 21.40 2.82 -21.86
C ARG A 317 20.66 1.64 -21.23
N TYR A 318 19.49 1.89 -20.65
CA TYR A 318 18.60 0.88 -20.12
C TYR A 318 17.55 0.61 -21.19
N ASN A 319 17.59 -0.55 -21.81
CA ASN A 319 16.53 -0.96 -22.71
C ASN A 319 15.39 -1.53 -21.86
N LEU A 320 14.29 -0.80 -21.76
CA LEU A 320 13.10 -1.31 -21.08
C LEU A 320 12.55 -2.49 -21.88
N VAL A 321 12.31 -3.61 -21.22
CA VAL A 321 11.87 -4.83 -21.88
C VAL A 321 10.42 -4.64 -22.31
N LYS A 322 10.13 -4.61 -23.62
CA LYS A 322 8.74 -4.48 -24.08
C LYS A 322 7.88 -5.67 -23.66
N SER A 323 8.40 -6.87 -23.94
CA SER A 323 7.83 -8.13 -23.49
C SER A 323 8.90 -9.16 -23.14
N ALA A 324 8.54 -10.09 -22.27
CA ALA A 324 9.30 -11.27 -21.92
C ALA A 324 8.48 -12.52 -22.17
N THR A 325 9.14 -13.66 -22.26
CA THR A 325 8.48 -14.96 -22.41
C THR A 325 8.92 -15.93 -21.32
N LYS A 326 7.98 -16.67 -20.74
CA LYS A 326 8.24 -17.72 -19.76
C LYS A 326 7.61 -19.02 -20.23
N THR A 327 8.41 -20.08 -20.34
CA THR A 327 7.88 -21.41 -20.63
C THR A 327 7.62 -22.19 -19.35
N ILE A 328 6.38 -22.63 -19.15
CA ILE A 328 5.94 -23.43 -18.00
C ILE A 328 5.18 -24.65 -18.53
N ASN A 329 5.60 -25.85 -18.15
CA ASN A 329 4.99 -27.12 -18.60
C ASN A 329 4.82 -27.21 -20.12
N GLY A 330 5.78 -26.68 -20.89
CA GLY A 330 5.76 -26.70 -22.36
C GLY A 330 4.87 -25.63 -23.03
N LYS A 331 4.16 -24.80 -22.27
CA LYS A 331 3.46 -23.61 -22.80
C LYS A 331 4.27 -22.36 -22.59
N THR A 332 4.32 -21.50 -23.60
CA THR A 332 4.99 -20.20 -23.51
C THR A 332 3.99 -19.10 -23.18
N ILE A 333 4.26 -18.39 -22.11
CA ILE A 333 3.48 -17.24 -21.62
C ILE A 333 4.23 -15.97 -22.04
N GLY A 334 3.53 -15.03 -22.67
CA GLY A 334 4.00 -13.68 -22.93
C GLY A 334 3.67 -12.77 -21.76
N ILE A 335 4.63 -11.96 -21.34
CA ILE A 335 4.46 -10.95 -20.29
C ILE A 335 4.86 -9.61 -20.87
N LEU A 336 3.97 -8.64 -20.85
CA LEU A 336 4.21 -7.28 -21.34
C LEU A 336 3.62 -6.26 -20.35
N GLY A 337 4.04 -5.00 -20.44
CA GLY A 337 3.49 -4.00 -19.53
C GLY A 337 3.40 -2.60 -20.11
N ALA A 338 2.70 -1.71 -19.41
CA ALA A 338 2.54 -0.31 -19.78
C ALA A 338 2.21 0.54 -18.55
N VAL A 339 2.52 1.83 -18.65
CA VAL A 339 2.17 2.84 -17.64
C VAL A 339 1.27 3.90 -18.29
N ILE A 340 0.37 4.52 -17.53
CA ILE A 340 -0.50 5.58 -18.05
C ILE A 340 0.32 6.70 -18.73
N PRO A 341 -0.01 7.14 -19.96
CA PRO A 341 0.72 8.19 -20.66
C PRO A 341 0.76 9.53 -19.92
N ASP A 342 -0.26 9.76 -19.08
CA ASP A 342 -0.37 10.94 -18.22
C ASP A 342 0.80 11.08 -17.24
N THR A 343 1.60 10.03 -17.04
CA THR A 343 2.90 10.07 -16.32
C THR A 343 3.79 11.23 -16.77
N GLN A 344 3.71 11.63 -18.04
CA GLN A 344 4.39 12.81 -18.57
C GLN A 344 4.09 14.11 -17.78
N PHE A 345 2.90 14.17 -17.17
CA PHE A 345 2.35 15.33 -16.48
C PHE A 345 2.11 15.09 -14.99
N THR A 346 1.88 13.85 -14.57
CA THR A 346 1.62 13.47 -13.18
C THR A 346 2.89 13.14 -12.38
N SER A 347 4.04 13.09 -13.04
CA SER A 347 5.34 12.87 -12.42
C SER A 347 6.45 13.72 -13.08
N ASN A 348 7.73 13.39 -12.91
CA ASN A 348 8.87 14.15 -13.42
C ASN A 348 9.80 13.34 -14.36
N PRO A 349 9.29 12.67 -15.41
CA PRO A 349 10.11 11.86 -16.33
C PRO A 349 11.08 12.69 -17.20
N GLY A 350 10.97 14.02 -17.16
CA GLY A 350 11.73 14.93 -18.01
C GLY A 350 11.13 15.09 -19.41
N PRO A 351 11.73 15.92 -20.27
CA PRO A 351 11.19 16.20 -21.60
C PRO A 351 11.46 15.10 -22.63
N ASN A 352 12.40 14.18 -22.33
CA ASN A 352 12.99 13.28 -23.32
C ASN A 352 12.54 11.82 -23.21
N VAL A 353 11.96 11.43 -22.07
CA VAL A 353 11.21 10.17 -21.96
C VAL A 353 9.84 10.38 -22.58
N LYS A 354 9.40 9.45 -23.44
CA LYS A 354 8.08 9.55 -24.11
C LYS A 354 7.19 8.39 -23.73
N PHE A 355 5.90 8.67 -23.59
CA PHE A 355 4.87 7.67 -23.31
C PHE A 355 3.88 7.61 -24.48
N ARG A 356 3.73 6.44 -25.09
CA ARG A 356 2.77 6.12 -26.16
C ARG A 356 1.46 5.63 -25.54
N GLY A 357 0.37 5.65 -26.30
CA GLY A 357 -0.90 5.03 -25.89
C GLY A 357 -0.73 3.53 -25.62
N GLU A 358 -1.30 3.05 -24.52
CA GLU A 358 -1.08 1.68 -24.04
C GLU A 358 -1.71 0.64 -24.98
N ILE A 359 -2.90 0.95 -25.51
CA ILE A 359 -3.62 0.05 -26.42
C ILE A 359 -2.82 -0.16 -27.70
N GLU A 360 -2.31 0.92 -28.28
CA GLU A 360 -1.54 0.91 -29.51
C GLU A 360 -0.20 0.19 -29.33
N SER A 361 0.52 0.46 -28.23
CA SER A 361 1.78 -0.23 -27.94
C SER A 361 1.57 -1.71 -27.64
N PHE A 362 0.47 -2.07 -26.97
CA PHE A 362 0.13 -3.46 -26.73
C PHE A 362 -0.23 -4.19 -28.02
N LYS A 363 -1.06 -3.61 -28.90
CA LYS A 363 -1.37 -4.23 -30.20
C LYS A 363 -0.12 -4.58 -31.01
N GLU A 364 0.87 -3.69 -31.03
CA GLU A 364 2.15 -3.96 -31.70
C GLU A 364 2.92 -5.11 -31.06
N GLU A 365 3.00 -5.15 -29.74
CA GLU A 365 3.81 -6.15 -29.03
C GLU A 365 3.12 -7.51 -28.92
N VAL A 366 1.79 -7.57 -28.76
CA VAL A 366 1.05 -8.83 -28.78
C VAL A 366 1.13 -9.48 -30.15
N ALA A 367 1.08 -8.72 -31.25
CA ALA A 367 1.29 -9.25 -32.59
C ALA A 367 2.67 -9.93 -32.74
N ASN A 368 3.73 -9.31 -32.20
CA ASN A 368 5.08 -9.90 -32.17
C ASN A 368 5.13 -11.19 -31.33
N LEU A 369 4.44 -11.22 -30.18
CA LEU A 369 4.35 -12.43 -29.35
C LEU A 369 3.58 -13.55 -30.05
N THR A 370 2.43 -13.23 -30.67
CA THR A 370 1.60 -14.22 -31.38
C THR A 370 2.29 -14.77 -32.61
N ASP A 371 3.05 -13.94 -33.35
CA ASP A 371 3.86 -14.39 -34.50
C ASP A 371 4.94 -15.40 -34.09
N ARG A 372 5.37 -15.35 -32.82
CA ARG A 372 6.31 -16.30 -32.21
C ARG A 372 5.63 -17.53 -31.61
N GLY A 373 4.32 -17.68 -31.80
CA GLY A 373 3.52 -18.81 -31.32
C GLY A 373 3.13 -18.72 -29.84
N VAL A 374 3.21 -17.53 -29.22
CA VAL A 374 2.73 -17.30 -27.85
C VAL A 374 1.22 -17.12 -27.87
N ASN A 375 0.51 -17.90 -27.08
CA ASN A 375 -0.96 -17.94 -27.03
C ASN A 375 -1.53 -17.79 -25.62
N ILE A 376 -0.69 -17.45 -24.64
CA ILE A 376 -1.11 -17.02 -23.31
C ILE A 376 -0.41 -15.69 -23.04
N ILE A 377 -1.15 -14.62 -22.81
CA ILE A 377 -0.59 -13.28 -22.64
C ILE A 377 -1.09 -12.64 -21.34
N ILE A 378 -0.14 -12.23 -20.50
CA ILE A 378 -0.37 -11.52 -19.24
C ILE A 378 0.17 -10.09 -19.38
N ALA A 379 -0.72 -9.11 -19.27
CA ALA A 379 -0.34 -7.71 -19.20
C ALA A 379 -0.16 -7.28 -17.73
N ILE A 380 0.86 -6.46 -17.46
CA ILE A 380 1.07 -5.78 -16.17
C ILE A 380 0.99 -4.28 -16.43
N THR A 381 0.00 -3.60 -15.84
CA THR A 381 -0.26 -2.19 -16.11
C THR A 381 -0.30 -1.35 -14.86
N HIS A 382 0.02 -0.08 -15.06
CA HIS A 382 -0.25 0.99 -14.10
C HIS A 382 -1.08 2.08 -14.79
N SER A 383 -2.31 1.72 -15.17
CA SER A 383 -3.20 2.58 -15.96
C SER A 383 -4.53 2.91 -15.28
N GLY A 384 -4.90 2.16 -14.25
CA GLY A 384 -6.14 2.39 -13.51
C GLY A 384 -7.32 1.59 -14.05
N PHE A 385 -8.15 1.10 -13.13
CA PHE A 385 -9.09 0.01 -13.40
C PHE A 385 -10.06 0.24 -14.56
N LYS A 386 -10.61 1.45 -14.71
CA LYS A 386 -11.49 1.77 -15.85
C LYS A 386 -10.76 1.73 -17.19
N ARG A 387 -9.53 2.28 -17.22
CA ARG A 387 -8.68 2.26 -18.40
C ARG A 387 -8.22 0.85 -18.73
N GLU A 388 -7.97 0.03 -17.71
CA GLU A 388 -7.59 -1.37 -17.85
C GLU A 388 -8.71 -2.22 -18.45
N ILE A 389 -9.98 -1.94 -18.13
CA ILE A 389 -11.14 -2.53 -18.81
C ILE A 389 -11.11 -2.16 -20.31
N GLU A 390 -10.94 -0.87 -20.64
CA GLU A 390 -10.86 -0.44 -22.04
C GLU A 390 -9.69 -1.10 -22.80
N ILE A 391 -8.55 -1.28 -22.13
CA ILE A 391 -7.37 -1.95 -22.71
C ILE A 391 -7.72 -3.38 -23.11
N VAL A 392 -8.25 -4.18 -22.18
CA VAL A 392 -8.55 -5.59 -22.49
C VAL A 392 -9.72 -5.74 -23.45
N GLU A 393 -10.66 -4.80 -23.51
CA GLU A 393 -11.71 -4.77 -24.54
C GLU A 393 -11.15 -4.54 -25.95
N ASN A 394 -10.05 -3.77 -26.07
CA ASN A 394 -9.46 -3.39 -27.36
C ASN A 394 -8.26 -4.24 -27.79
N VAL A 395 -7.66 -4.99 -26.88
CA VAL A 395 -6.53 -5.92 -27.13
C VAL A 395 -6.97 -7.31 -26.67
N THR A 396 -7.65 -8.04 -27.55
CA THR A 396 -8.35 -9.27 -27.20
C THR A 396 -7.42 -10.45 -26.95
N GLU A 397 -6.16 -10.34 -27.38
CA GLU A 397 -5.11 -11.32 -27.14
C GLU A 397 -4.64 -11.36 -25.68
N ILE A 398 -4.93 -10.33 -24.87
CA ILE A 398 -4.60 -10.32 -23.43
C ILE A 398 -5.58 -11.23 -22.68
N ASP A 399 -5.09 -12.25 -21.99
CA ASP A 399 -5.91 -13.15 -21.17
C ASP A 399 -6.09 -12.63 -19.74
N ILE A 400 -5.02 -12.06 -19.19
CA ILE A 400 -4.98 -11.57 -17.81
C ILE A 400 -4.31 -10.21 -17.79
N LEU A 401 -4.89 -9.29 -17.03
CA LEU A 401 -4.30 -8.00 -16.73
C LEU A 401 -4.13 -7.86 -15.21
N VAL A 402 -2.88 -7.67 -14.78
CA VAL A 402 -2.50 -7.30 -13.42
C VAL A 402 -2.35 -5.78 -13.38
N GLY A 403 -3.25 -5.09 -12.70
CA GLY A 403 -3.37 -3.63 -12.74
C GLY A 403 -2.79 -2.89 -11.53
N GLY A 404 -2.99 -1.58 -11.52
CA GLY A 404 -2.63 -0.67 -10.41
C GLY A 404 -3.22 0.73 -10.58
N HIS A 405 -2.61 1.74 -9.96
CA HIS A 405 -2.89 3.19 -10.08
C HIS A 405 -4.13 3.70 -9.33
N THR A 406 -5.27 3.03 -9.50
CA THR A 406 -6.54 3.50 -8.92
C THR A 406 -6.82 2.98 -7.52
N ASN A 407 -5.89 2.19 -6.96
CA ASN A 407 -6.03 1.55 -5.66
C ASN A 407 -7.31 0.71 -5.54
N THR A 408 -7.68 -0.01 -6.61
CA THR A 408 -8.99 -0.68 -6.70
C THR A 408 -9.00 -1.91 -5.81
N PHE A 409 -10.00 -2.03 -4.94
CA PHE A 409 -10.21 -3.26 -4.18
C PHE A 409 -11.22 -4.17 -4.89
N LEU A 410 -10.74 -5.29 -5.43
CA LEU A 410 -11.59 -6.33 -5.98
C LEU A 410 -11.67 -7.50 -5.01
N TYR A 411 -12.88 -8.04 -4.78
CA TYR A 411 -13.08 -9.16 -3.86
C TYR A 411 -14.37 -9.92 -4.19
N THR A 412 -14.32 -11.25 -4.15
CA THR A 412 -15.47 -12.14 -4.31
C THR A 412 -15.87 -12.73 -2.96
N GLY A 413 -17.09 -12.44 -2.51
CA GLY A 413 -17.61 -12.89 -1.21
C GLY A 413 -17.86 -11.74 -0.24
N THR A 414 -18.18 -12.06 1.01
CA THR A 414 -18.62 -11.08 2.03
C THR A 414 -17.72 -11.05 3.27
N ASP A 415 -16.65 -11.84 3.29
CA ASP A 415 -15.72 -11.99 4.42
C ASP A 415 -14.50 -11.04 4.33
N HIS A 416 -14.54 -10.07 3.40
CA HIS A 416 -13.56 -8.99 3.34
C HIS A 416 -13.64 -8.09 4.60
N PRO A 417 -12.55 -7.37 4.95
CA PRO A 417 -12.58 -6.39 6.04
C PRO A 417 -13.67 -5.33 5.81
N LYS A 418 -14.44 -5.02 6.86
CA LYS A 418 -15.60 -4.12 6.78
C LYS A 418 -15.23 -2.71 6.30
N GLU A 419 -14.02 -2.26 6.59
CA GLU A 419 -13.51 -0.95 6.17
C GLU A 419 -13.09 -0.90 4.69
N ASN A 420 -12.96 -2.05 4.02
CA ASN A 420 -12.58 -2.15 2.61
C ASN A 420 -13.80 -2.59 1.81
N LYS A 421 -14.40 -1.65 1.08
CA LYS A 421 -15.55 -1.93 0.23
C LYS A 421 -15.07 -2.38 -1.16
N PRO A 422 -15.41 -3.60 -1.63
CA PRO A 422 -15.05 -4.04 -2.97
C PRO A 422 -15.74 -3.18 -4.03
N GLU A 423 -15.03 -2.84 -5.09
CA GLU A 423 -15.54 -2.13 -6.28
C GLU A 423 -16.05 -3.12 -7.35
N GLY A 424 -15.69 -4.39 -7.23
CA GLY A 424 -16.13 -5.47 -8.10
C GLY A 424 -15.67 -6.84 -7.60
N PRO A 425 -16.12 -7.93 -8.26
CA PRO A 425 -15.65 -9.28 -7.97
C PRO A 425 -14.16 -9.42 -8.30
N TYR A 426 -13.49 -10.36 -7.62
CA TYR A 426 -12.13 -10.79 -7.94
C TYR A 426 -12.14 -12.19 -8.57
N PRO A 427 -11.46 -12.39 -9.73
CA PRO A 427 -11.04 -11.35 -10.67
C PRO A 427 -12.28 -10.66 -11.28
N TYR A 428 -12.09 -9.46 -11.82
CA TYR A 428 -13.11 -8.84 -12.65
C TYR A 428 -13.06 -9.45 -14.05
N VAL A 429 -14.20 -9.96 -14.53
CA VAL A 429 -14.27 -10.69 -15.81
C VAL A 429 -14.84 -9.78 -16.89
N VAL A 430 -14.05 -9.53 -17.92
CA VAL A 430 -14.50 -8.82 -19.13
C VAL A 430 -14.88 -9.86 -20.18
N ASN A 431 -16.16 -9.89 -20.55
CA ASN A 431 -16.65 -10.72 -21.66
C ASN A 431 -16.60 -9.90 -22.95
N ARG A 432 -15.92 -10.40 -23.98
CA ARG A 432 -15.69 -9.69 -25.24
C ARG A 432 -16.65 -10.14 -26.32
N THR A 433 -16.77 -9.33 -27.37
CA THR A 433 -17.67 -9.59 -28.50
C THR A 433 -17.26 -10.76 -29.37
N ASP A 434 -15.98 -11.15 -29.36
CA ASP A 434 -15.45 -12.33 -30.05
C ASP A 434 -15.66 -13.65 -29.28
N GLY A 435 -16.29 -13.58 -28.11
CA GLY A 435 -16.54 -14.72 -27.23
C GLY A 435 -15.37 -15.07 -26.30
N SER A 436 -14.22 -14.39 -26.44
CA SER A 436 -13.11 -14.50 -25.49
C SER A 436 -13.42 -13.73 -24.20
N LYS A 437 -12.58 -13.94 -23.19
CA LYS A 437 -12.69 -13.25 -21.90
C LYS A 437 -11.31 -12.88 -21.37
N ALA A 438 -11.24 -11.77 -20.64
CA ALA A 438 -10.07 -11.38 -19.88
C ALA A 438 -10.38 -11.31 -18.39
N LEU A 439 -9.37 -11.59 -17.58
CA LEU A 439 -9.41 -11.46 -16.13
C LEU A 439 -8.56 -10.25 -15.70
N ILE A 440 -9.19 -9.27 -15.05
CA ILE A 440 -8.50 -8.13 -14.46
C ILE A 440 -8.37 -8.33 -12.95
N VAL A 441 -7.18 -8.06 -12.41
CA VAL A 441 -6.91 -8.12 -10.97
C VAL A 441 -6.19 -6.86 -10.50
N GLN A 442 -6.59 -6.36 -9.32
CA GLN A 442 -5.88 -5.37 -8.49
C GLN A 442 -6.02 -5.80 -7.03
N ASP A 443 -5.08 -5.41 -6.18
CA ASP A 443 -5.04 -5.83 -4.77
C ASP A 443 -5.07 -4.67 -3.78
N PHE A 444 -5.78 -3.60 -4.13
CA PHE A 444 -5.94 -2.39 -3.32
C PHE A 444 -4.66 -1.53 -3.33
N TRP A 445 -3.97 -1.37 -2.21
CA TRP A 445 -2.84 -0.43 -2.02
C TRP A 445 -2.05 -0.76 -0.75
N PHE A 446 -0.85 -0.19 -0.66
CA PHE A 446 0.03 -0.16 0.53
C PHE A 446 0.48 -1.53 1.04
N GLY A 447 0.36 -2.56 0.20
CA GLY A 447 0.66 -3.93 0.57
C GLY A 447 -0.26 -4.49 1.67
N LYS A 448 -1.43 -3.87 1.92
CA LYS A 448 -2.41 -4.37 2.91
C LYS A 448 -2.91 -5.77 2.52
N PHE A 449 -2.99 -6.04 1.23
CA PHE A 449 -3.31 -7.33 0.67
C PHE A 449 -2.16 -7.84 -0.19
N LEU A 450 -2.20 -9.14 -0.48
CA LEU A 450 -1.43 -9.80 -1.53
C LEU A 450 -2.45 -10.42 -2.49
N GLY A 451 -2.53 -9.90 -3.71
CA GLY A 451 -3.35 -10.49 -4.76
C GLY A 451 -2.98 -11.96 -5.03
N ARG A 452 -3.97 -12.85 -5.12
CA ARG A 452 -3.77 -14.27 -5.48
C ARG A 452 -4.86 -14.73 -6.43
N LEU A 453 -4.48 -15.03 -7.67
CA LEU A 453 -5.34 -15.61 -8.71
C LEU A 453 -4.80 -16.99 -9.09
N ASN A 454 -5.60 -18.04 -8.91
CA ASN A 454 -5.39 -19.33 -9.58
C ASN A 454 -6.16 -19.31 -10.89
N VAL A 455 -5.48 -19.62 -11.99
CA VAL A 455 -6.09 -19.67 -13.32
C VAL A 455 -5.63 -20.91 -14.06
N THR A 456 -6.56 -21.56 -14.75
CA THR A 456 -6.27 -22.71 -15.61
C THR A 456 -6.55 -22.34 -17.05
N PHE A 457 -5.55 -22.55 -17.90
CA PHE A 457 -5.62 -22.45 -19.34
C PHE A 457 -5.81 -23.82 -19.98
N ASP A 458 -6.58 -23.89 -21.06
CA ASP A 458 -6.75 -25.12 -21.85
C ASP A 458 -5.53 -25.43 -22.75
N ALA A 459 -5.67 -26.42 -23.63
CA ALA A 459 -4.60 -26.84 -24.52
C ALA A 459 -4.21 -25.73 -25.53
N GLU A 460 -5.21 -24.95 -25.95
CA GLU A 460 -5.16 -23.88 -26.95
C GLU A 460 -4.70 -22.54 -26.38
N GLY A 461 -4.64 -22.41 -25.04
CA GLY A 461 -4.19 -21.21 -24.35
C GLY A 461 -5.33 -20.33 -23.82
N ASN A 462 -6.59 -20.75 -23.96
CA ASN A 462 -7.73 -19.96 -23.49
C ASN A 462 -7.97 -20.14 -21.99
N VAL A 463 -8.44 -19.08 -21.33
CA VAL A 463 -8.87 -19.11 -19.92
C VAL A 463 -10.06 -20.07 -19.75
N LYS A 464 -9.86 -21.15 -18.98
CA LYS A 464 -10.86 -22.20 -18.73
C LYS A 464 -11.58 -22.00 -17.40
N THR A 465 -10.83 -21.95 -16.30
CA THR A 465 -11.36 -21.77 -14.93
C THR A 465 -10.46 -20.84 -14.13
N TRP A 466 -11.03 -20.16 -13.14
CA TRP A 466 -10.28 -19.30 -12.23
C TRP A 466 -10.93 -19.27 -10.84
N GLU A 467 -10.11 -18.98 -9.85
CA GLU A 467 -10.53 -18.73 -8.47
C GLU A 467 -9.49 -17.86 -7.77
N GLY A 468 -9.86 -17.23 -6.66
CA GLY A 468 -8.93 -16.48 -5.85
C GLY A 468 -9.58 -15.29 -5.15
N ASN A 469 -8.76 -14.61 -4.34
CA ASN A 469 -9.06 -13.35 -3.68
C ASN A 469 -7.73 -12.74 -3.19
N PRO A 470 -7.66 -11.42 -2.99
CA PRO A 470 -6.54 -10.81 -2.28
C PRO A 470 -6.47 -11.32 -0.83
N ILE A 471 -5.31 -11.79 -0.41
CA ILE A 471 -5.05 -12.29 0.94
C ILE A 471 -4.75 -11.10 1.84
N LEU A 472 -5.50 -10.92 2.92
CA LEU A 472 -5.22 -9.88 3.91
C LEU A 472 -3.92 -10.16 4.65
N MET A 473 -2.96 -9.22 4.57
CA MET A 473 -1.69 -9.30 5.29
C MET A 473 -1.85 -8.80 6.73
N ASN A 474 -2.65 -9.48 7.55
CA ASN A 474 -2.82 -9.14 8.98
C ASN A 474 -1.78 -9.84 9.88
N SER A 475 -1.89 -9.61 11.18
CA SER A 475 -1.03 -10.19 12.22
C SER A 475 -0.95 -11.73 12.27
N SER A 476 -1.87 -12.46 11.62
CA SER A 476 -1.79 -13.93 11.51
C SER A 476 -0.75 -14.41 10.50
N VAL A 477 -0.32 -13.54 9.58
CA VAL A 477 0.76 -13.84 8.64
C VAL A 477 2.09 -13.38 9.27
N PRO A 478 3.11 -14.26 9.36
CA PRO A 478 4.40 -13.92 9.96
C PRO A 478 5.20 -12.94 9.10
N GLU A 479 6.15 -12.23 9.74
CA GLU A 479 7.12 -11.33 9.09
C GLU A 479 8.46 -12.02 8.77
#